data_AF-A0A1G9NA28-F1
#
_entry.id   AF-A0A1G9NA28-F1
#
_cell.length_a   1.000
_cell.length_b   1.000
_cell.length_c   1.000
_cell.angle_alpha   90.00
_cell.angle_beta   90.00
_cell.angle_gamma   90.00
#
_symmetry.space_group_name_H-M   'P 1'
#
loop_
_entity.id
_entity.type
_entity.pdbx_description
1 polymer ?
#
loop_
_entity_poly.entity_id
_entity_poly.type
_entity_poly.pdbx_seq_one_letter_code
_entity_poly.pdbx_strand_id
1 'polypeptide(L)'
;MSTRGTERRSTFTSLRRHGGRAATAGVALAASLAVLAGPAHAAGNVRVTGSLLEITTNDVPDDVLISQVNGQLVVRNNGDLLIAGAACASVTKNEVVCEAEGVTHIAAITRPGDDVVRNRTTLPSRVSLGDGDDRFIGGLDTDQVSGGNGDDRLAGIAGDDVLLGDAGQDSANGGDGTDKCEAEIVTSCP
;
A
#
# COMPACT_ATOMS: atom_id res chain seq x y z
N MET A 1 -46.03 -56.16 -16.74
CA MET A 1 -47.16 -55.23 -16.57
C MET A 1 -46.78 -53.89 -17.21
N SER A 2 -47.10 -53.70 -18.50
CA SER A 2 -47.11 -52.38 -19.15
C SER A 2 -47.82 -52.55 -20.51
N THR A 3 -49.08 -52.17 -20.55
CA THR A 3 -49.94 -52.20 -21.73
C THR A 3 -49.84 -50.85 -22.45
N ARG A 4 -49.41 -50.85 -23.73
CA ARG A 4 -49.59 -49.70 -24.64
C ARG A 4 -50.79 -49.99 -25.54
N GLY A 5 -51.84 -49.19 -25.42
CA GLY A 5 -53.03 -49.19 -26.27
C GLY A 5 -53.07 -47.94 -27.17
N THR A 6 -53.03 -48.20 -28.47
CA THR A 6 -53.86 -47.68 -29.59
C THR A 6 -54.53 -46.28 -29.53
N GLU A 7 -54.18 -45.49 -30.57
CA GLU A 7 -55.00 -44.68 -31.50
C GLU A 7 -56.20 -43.84 -31.03
N ARG A 8 -56.20 -42.55 -31.43
CA ARG A 8 -57.29 -41.97 -32.28
C ARG A 8 -56.91 -40.62 -32.89
N ARG A 9 -57.09 -40.51 -34.21
CA ARG A 9 -57.10 -39.29 -35.04
C ARG A 9 -58.27 -38.36 -34.67
N SER A 10 -58.11 -37.05 -34.87
CA SER A 10 -59.20 -36.16 -35.31
C SER A 10 -58.68 -34.88 -35.96
N THR A 11 -59.51 -34.39 -36.87
CA THR A 11 -59.28 -33.52 -38.03
C THR A 11 -59.38 -32.02 -37.75
N PHE A 12 -58.85 -31.25 -38.70
CA PHE A 12 -59.00 -29.82 -38.97
C PHE A 12 -60.39 -29.21 -38.70
N THR A 13 -60.42 -28.00 -38.12
CA THR A 13 -61.38 -26.93 -38.50
C THR A 13 -60.75 -25.55 -38.23
N SER A 14 -60.66 -24.70 -39.26
CA SER A 14 -60.25 -23.30 -39.16
C SER A 14 -61.36 -22.42 -38.56
N LEU A 15 -61.02 -21.34 -37.86
CA LEU A 15 -61.90 -20.17 -37.73
C LEU A 15 -61.11 -18.87 -37.48
N ARG A 16 -61.72 -17.79 -37.95
CA ARG A 16 -61.16 -16.49 -38.33
C ARG A 16 -60.93 -15.50 -37.17
N ARG A 17 -59.96 -14.62 -37.41
CA ARG A 17 -59.85 -13.18 -37.08
C ARG A 17 -60.83 -12.57 -36.06
N HIS A 18 -60.27 -11.91 -35.04
CA HIS A 18 -60.42 -10.49 -34.64
C HIS A 18 -59.44 -10.29 -33.48
N GLY A 19 -58.50 -9.35 -33.46
CA GLY A 19 -58.66 -7.91 -33.63
C GLY A 19 -58.37 -7.26 -32.27
N GLY A 20 -57.26 -6.52 -32.15
CA GLY A 20 -57.16 -5.42 -31.19
C GLY A 20 -56.33 -5.62 -29.92
N ARG A 21 -55.14 -5.03 -29.96
CA ARG A 21 -54.54 -4.09 -28.98
C ARG A 21 -53.84 -4.60 -27.71
N ALA A 22 -52.66 -4.00 -27.55
CA ALA A 22 -51.93 -3.69 -26.33
C ALA A 22 -51.17 -4.83 -25.66
N ALA A 23 -50.04 -5.21 -26.26
CA ALA A 23 -48.91 -5.67 -25.47
C ALA A 23 -48.42 -4.48 -24.62
N THR A 24 -48.69 -4.51 -23.32
CA THR A 24 -48.02 -3.66 -22.34
C THR A 24 -46.57 -4.09 -22.29
N ALA A 25 -45.72 -3.43 -23.08
CA ALA A 25 -44.28 -3.53 -22.97
C ALA A 25 -43.86 -3.01 -21.59
N GLY A 26 -43.51 -3.93 -20.69
CA GLY A 26 -42.87 -3.59 -19.43
C GLY A 26 -41.49 -3.01 -19.73
N VAL A 27 -41.34 -1.69 -19.59
CA VAL A 27 -40.02 -1.05 -19.56
C VAL A 27 -39.54 -1.11 -18.12
N ALA A 28 -38.81 -2.17 -17.77
CA ALA A 28 -37.96 -2.14 -16.60
C ALA A 28 -36.77 -1.22 -16.94
N LEU A 29 -36.79 0.02 -16.45
CA LEU A 29 -35.58 0.84 -16.41
C LEU A 29 -34.62 0.16 -15.43
N ALA A 30 -33.67 -0.60 -15.95
CA ALA A 30 -32.47 -0.93 -15.22
C ALA A 30 -31.68 0.38 -15.05
N ALA A 31 -31.89 1.06 -13.92
CA ALA A 31 -30.99 2.13 -13.49
C ALA A 31 -29.64 1.47 -13.20
N SER A 32 -28.75 1.50 -14.18
CA SER A 32 -27.34 1.15 -14.00
C SER A 32 -26.76 2.11 -12.96
N LEU A 33 -26.60 1.64 -11.72
CA LEU A 33 -25.76 2.31 -10.74
C LEU A 33 -24.35 2.34 -11.33
N ALA A 34 -23.97 3.48 -11.89
CA ALA A 34 -22.58 3.79 -12.11
C ALA A 34 -21.96 3.96 -10.72
N VAL A 35 -21.28 2.91 -10.24
CA VAL A 35 -20.35 3.04 -9.11
C VAL A 35 -19.26 3.97 -9.63
N LEU A 36 -19.26 5.22 -9.18
CA LEU A 36 -18.12 6.10 -9.29
C LEU A 36 -17.02 5.48 -8.43
N ALA A 37 -16.20 4.63 -9.04
CA ALA A 37 -14.90 4.30 -8.46
C ALA A 37 -14.15 5.63 -8.37
N GLY A 38 -13.97 6.15 -7.15
CA GLY A 38 -13.04 7.24 -6.92
C GLY A 38 -11.65 6.84 -7.39
N PRO A 39 -10.69 7.79 -7.49
CA PRO A 39 -9.31 7.42 -7.78
C PRO A 39 -8.90 6.31 -6.82
N ALA A 40 -8.58 5.15 -7.37
CA ALA A 40 -8.00 4.07 -6.61
C ALA A 40 -6.57 4.51 -6.30
N HIS A 41 -6.39 5.26 -5.20
CA HIS A 41 -5.07 5.43 -4.62
C HIS A 41 -4.55 4.02 -4.37
N ALA A 42 -3.45 3.68 -5.04
CA ALA A 42 -2.85 2.37 -4.92
C ALA A 42 -2.60 2.10 -3.43
N ALA A 43 -2.79 0.88 -2.94
CA ALA A 43 -2.46 0.60 -1.56
C ALA A 43 -0.95 0.43 -1.40
N GLY A 44 -0.42 0.80 -0.24
CA GLY A 44 0.93 0.39 0.14
C GLY A 44 1.00 -1.12 0.34
N ASN A 45 2.19 -1.71 0.20
CA ASN A 45 2.43 -3.14 0.37
C ASN A 45 3.51 -3.36 1.42
N VAL A 46 3.29 -4.33 2.29
CA VAL A 46 4.24 -4.73 3.33
C VAL A 46 4.41 -6.24 3.29
N ARG A 47 5.64 -6.72 3.14
CA ARG A 47 5.95 -8.16 3.07
C ARG A 47 7.34 -8.46 3.60
N VAL A 48 7.59 -9.71 3.95
CA VAL A 48 8.95 -10.20 4.22
C VAL A 48 9.39 -11.14 3.08
N THR A 49 10.58 -10.89 2.54
CA THR A 49 11.24 -11.77 1.57
C THR A 49 12.60 -12.19 2.12
N GLY A 50 12.72 -13.46 2.51
CA GLY A 50 13.93 -13.95 3.18
C GLY A 50 14.12 -13.22 4.51
N SER A 51 15.20 -12.44 4.62
CA SER A 51 15.55 -11.67 5.84
C SER A 51 15.24 -10.18 5.73
N LEU A 52 14.49 -9.74 4.72
CA LEU A 52 14.21 -8.34 4.44
C LEU A 52 12.72 -8.04 4.65
N LEU A 53 12.40 -7.06 5.49
CA LEU A 53 11.09 -6.42 5.50
C LEU A 53 11.05 -5.40 4.35
N GLU A 54 10.10 -5.54 3.43
CA GLU A 54 9.90 -4.64 2.30
C GLU A 54 8.59 -3.87 2.47
N ILE A 55 8.71 -2.54 2.40
CA ILE A 55 7.59 -1.60 2.46
C ILE A 55 7.63 -0.77 1.18
N THR A 56 6.49 -0.64 0.51
CA THR A 56 6.31 0.31 -0.60
C THR A 56 4.99 1.01 -0.41
N THR A 57 4.98 2.33 -0.49
CA THR A 57 3.73 3.09 -0.38
C THR A 57 3.20 3.52 -1.75
N ASN A 58 2.29 4.49 -1.79
CA ASN A 58 1.56 4.93 -2.96
C ASN A 58 1.86 6.40 -3.26
N ASP A 59 1.30 6.93 -4.35
CA ASP A 59 1.63 8.28 -4.81
C ASP A 59 0.81 9.36 -4.04
N VAL A 60 0.71 9.24 -2.72
CA VAL A 60 0.14 10.26 -1.81
C VAL A 60 0.99 10.40 -0.55
N PRO A 61 0.91 11.54 0.17
CA PRO A 61 1.61 11.73 1.43
C PRO A 61 1.29 10.65 2.48
N ASP A 62 2.32 9.98 2.99
CA ASP A 62 2.25 8.89 3.94
C ASP A 62 2.89 9.26 5.29
N ASP A 63 2.41 8.66 6.40
CA ASP A 63 3.11 8.69 7.69
C ASP A 63 3.35 7.25 8.15
N VAL A 64 4.49 6.73 7.74
CA VAL A 64 4.95 5.36 7.98
C VAL A 64 5.68 5.27 9.31
N LEU A 65 5.14 4.47 10.23
CA LEU A 65 5.79 4.09 11.48
C LEU A 65 6.12 2.60 11.46
N ILE A 66 7.40 2.29 11.62
CA ILE A 66 7.93 0.93 11.72
C ILE A 66 8.35 0.70 13.16
N SER A 67 7.81 -0.33 13.82
CA SER A 67 8.08 -0.61 15.23
C SER A 67 8.37 -2.08 15.45
N GLN A 68 9.26 -2.39 16.39
CA GLN A 68 9.56 -3.76 16.80
C GLN A 68 9.03 -3.97 18.22
N VAL A 69 8.07 -4.89 18.38
CA VAL A 69 7.39 -5.14 19.67
C VAL A 69 7.02 -6.61 19.79
N ASN A 70 7.34 -7.22 20.93
CA ASN A 70 6.99 -8.62 21.25
C ASN A 70 7.38 -9.64 20.17
N GLY A 71 8.54 -9.48 19.53
CA GLY A 71 9.01 -10.36 18.47
C GLY A 71 8.31 -10.16 17.11
N GLN A 72 7.54 -9.10 16.96
CA GLN A 72 6.86 -8.73 15.72
C GLN A 72 7.37 -7.39 15.19
N LEU A 73 7.30 -7.24 13.87
CA LEU A 73 7.46 -5.97 13.19
C LEU A 73 6.07 -5.43 12.87
N VAL A 74 5.78 -4.20 13.31
CA VAL A 74 4.50 -3.53 13.12
C VAL A 74 4.73 -2.33 12.23
N VAL A 75 4.07 -2.31 11.07
CA VAL A 75 4.08 -1.20 10.12
C VAL A 75 2.71 -0.53 10.15
N ARG A 76 2.69 0.77 10.44
CA ARG A 76 1.50 1.61 10.38
C ARG A 76 1.69 2.67 9.32
N ASN A 77 0.64 3.03 8.62
CA ASN A 77 0.61 4.19 7.74
C ASN A 77 -0.61 5.05 8.10
N ASN A 78 -0.48 6.36 8.31
CA ASN A 78 -1.59 7.15 8.82
C ASN A 78 -2.69 7.44 7.78
N GLY A 79 -3.67 6.56 7.70
CA GLY A 79 -4.91 6.80 6.94
C GLY A 79 -5.03 5.95 5.68
N ASP A 80 -3.89 5.56 5.11
CA ASP A 80 -3.81 4.81 3.86
C ASP A 80 -3.86 3.30 4.03
N LEU A 81 -4.32 2.65 2.97
CA LEU A 81 -4.48 1.21 2.93
C LEU A 81 -3.10 0.55 2.83
N LEU A 82 -2.81 -0.38 3.74
CA LEU A 82 -1.67 -1.29 3.66
C LEU A 82 -2.13 -2.71 3.36
N ILE A 83 -1.57 -3.30 2.32
CA ILE A 83 -1.78 -4.70 1.93
C ILE A 83 -0.64 -5.54 2.51
N ALA A 84 -1.00 -6.52 3.34
CA ALA A 84 -0.06 -7.51 3.84
C ALA A 84 0.26 -8.55 2.75
N GLY A 85 1.55 -8.80 2.55
CA GLY A 85 2.08 -9.88 1.71
C GLY A 85 2.68 -11.02 2.54
N ALA A 86 3.69 -11.69 1.99
CA ALA A 86 4.30 -12.86 2.60
C ALA A 86 4.81 -12.60 4.04
N ALA A 87 4.55 -13.54 4.94
CA ALA A 87 4.88 -13.51 6.37
C ALA A 87 4.34 -12.29 7.15
N CYS A 88 3.31 -11.63 6.62
CA CYS A 88 2.64 -10.51 7.24
C CYS A 88 1.12 -10.72 7.27
N ALA A 89 0.44 -10.05 8.20
CA ALA A 89 -1.01 -10.04 8.33
C ALA A 89 -1.52 -8.62 8.57
N SER A 90 -2.58 -8.23 7.87
CA SER A 90 -3.27 -6.97 8.12
C SER A 90 -4.06 -7.05 9.42
N VAL A 91 -3.83 -6.09 10.33
CA VAL A 91 -4.57 -5.96 11.61
C VAL A 91 -5.71 -4.96 11.46
N THR A 92 -5.43 -3.82 10.83
CA THR A 92 -6.43 -2.83 10.43
C THR A 92 -6.22 -2.49 8.95
N LYS A 93 -7.00 -1.55 8.40
CA LYS A 93 -6.76 -1.06 7.05
C LYS A 93 -5.36 -0.48 6.85
N ASN A 94 -4.73 0.02 7.92
CA ASN A 94 -3.54 0.83 7.87
C ASN A 94 -2.44 0.34 8.84
N GLU A 95 -2.57 -0.92 9.27
CA GLU A 95 -1.64 -1.58 10.18
C GLU A 95 -1.41 -3.01 9.69
N VAL A 96 -0.13 -3.34 9.46
CA VAL A 96 0.34 -4.67 9.10
C VAL A 96 1.35 -5.14 10.14
N VAL A 97 1.23 -6.41 10.53
CA VAL A 97 2.14 -7.07 11.46
C VAL A 97 2.84 -8.21 10.75
N CYS A 98 4.15 -8.28 10.86
CA CYS A 98 5.00 -9.31 10.27
C CYS A 98 5.79 -10.05 11.35
N GLU A 99 6.15 -11.30 11.07
CA GLU A 99 7.09 -12.05 11.90
C GLU A 99 8.47 -11.40 11.86
N ALA A 100 9.06 -11.11 13.01
CA ALA A 100 10.41 -10.52 13.07
C ALA A 100 11.52 -11.58 13.02
N GLU A 101 11.20 -12.86 13.27
CA GLU A 101 12.18 -13.93 13.30
C GLU A 101 12.87 -14.06 11.93
N GLY A 102 14.20 -13.95 11.92
CA GLY A 102 15.02 -14.03 10.71
C GLY A 102 15.09 -12.74 9.89
N VAL A 103 14.31 -11.71 10.22
CA VAL A 103 14.44 -10.39 9.59
C VAL A 103 15.65 -9.66 10.16
N THR A 104 16.51 -9.16 9.27
CA THR A 104 17.76 -8.48 9.63
C THR A 104 17.87 -7.09 9.03
N HIS A 105 17.04 -6.75 8.05
CA HIS A 105 17.08 -5.47 7.36
C HIS A 105 15.67 -5.00 7.03
N ILE A 106 15.53 -3.68 6.88
CA ILE A 106 14.33 -3.02 6.41
C ILE A 106 14.66 -2.34 5.07
N ALA A 107 13.74 -2.45 4.10
CA ALA A 107 13.72 -1.61 2.91
C ALA A 107 12.36 -0.91 2.83
N ALA A 108 12.37 0.41 2.72
CA ALA A 108 11.18 1.22 2.51
C ALA A 108 11.35 2.10 1.28
N ILE A 109 10.32 2.15 0.44
CA ILE A 109 10.24 3.08 -0.68
C ILE A 109 8.93 3.82 -0.51
N THR A 110 9.01 5.10 -0.15
CA THR A 110 7.86 5.98 -0.28
C THR A 110 7.87 6.58 -1.69
N ARG A 111 6.69 6.96 -2.17
CA ARG A 111 6.43 7.33 -3.56
C ARG A 111 6.03 8.81 -3.55
N PRO A 112 5.75 9.46 -4.70
CA PRO A 112 5.52 10.91 -4.67
C PRO A 112 4.48 11.36 -3.64
N GLY A 113 4.84 12.34 -2.80
CA GLY A 113 4.07 12.80 -1.65
C GLY A 113 5.02 13.36 -0.58
N ASP A 114 4.55 14.28 0.25
CA ASP A 114 5.32 14.76 1.41
C ASP A 114 5.24 13.71 2.53
N ASP A 115 6.20 12.79 2.55
CA ASP A 115 6.15 11.58 3.34
C ASP A 115 6.89 11.71 4.67
N VAL A 116 6.49 10.87 5.62
CA VAL A 116 7.19 10.72 6.88
C VAL A 116 7.47 9.25 7.16
N VAL A 117 8.75 8.90 7.34
CA VAL A 117 9.17 7.56 7.75
C VAL A 117 9.84 7.62 9.12
N ARG A 118 9.39 6.76 10.03
CA ARG A 118 9.97 6.61 11.37
C ARG A 118 10.33 5.16 11.66
N ASN A 119 11.63 4.88 11.73
CA ASN A 119 12.16 3.59 12.14
C ASN A 119 12.34 3.57 13.67
N ARG A 120 11.52 2.78 14.39
CA ARG A 120 11.69 2.54 15.84
C ARG A 120 12.18 1.14 16.14
N THR A 121 13.08 0.63 15.31
CA THR A 121 13.65 -0.70 15.44
C THR A 121 15.16 -0.63 15.69
N THR A 122 15.76 -1.78 15.99
CA THR A 122 17.22 -1.96 16.04
C THR A 122 17.73 -2.63 14.75
N LEU A 123 16.99 -2.52 13.65
CA LEU A 123 17.36 -3.12 12.38
C LEU A 123 17.92 -2.03 11.46
N PRO A 124 19.02 -2.33 10.73
CA PRO A 124 19.47 -1.49 9.64
C PRO A 124 18.37 -1.25 8.62
N SER A 125 18.27 -0.03 8.09
CA SER A 125 17.28 0.29 7.06
C SER A 125 17.88 0.90 5.79
N ARG A 126 17.18 0.68 4.68
CA ARG A 126 17.40 1.35 3.40
C ARG A 126 16.11 2.04 3.01
N VAL A 127 16.13 3.36 2.90
CA VAL A 127 14.94 4.15 2.63
C VAL A 127 15.15 5.06 1.43
N SER A 128 14.16 5.11 0.55
CA SER A 128 14.07 6.10 -0.54
C SER A 128 12.73 6.80 -0.38
N LEU A 129 12.75 8.12 -0.18
CA LEU A 129 11.54 8.88 0.16
C LEU A 129 10.78 9.36 -1.09
N GLY A 130 11.50 9.76 -2.15
CA GLY A 130 10.92 9.96 -3.47
C GLY A 130 10.79 11.44 -3.84
N ASP A 131 9.64 11.83 -4.37
CA ASP A 131 9.39 13.24 -4.72
C ASP A 131 8.47 13.83 -3.65
N GLY A 132 8.86 14.92 -2.98
CA GLY A 132 8.09 15.55 -1.91
C GLY A 132 9.00 16.22 -0.89
N ASP A 133 8.42 17.04 -0.02
CA ASP A 133 9.18 17.57 1.13
C ASP A 133 9.14 16.54 2.27
N ASP A 134 10.10 15.62 2.28
CA ASP A 134 10.01 14.41 3.08
C ASP A 134 10.69 14.54 4.46
N ARG A 135 10.36 13.60 5.33
CA ARG A 135 10.98 13.48 6.65
C ARG A 135 11.31 12.04 7.00
N PHE A 136 12.59 11.81 7.30
CA PHE A 136 13.07 10.56 7.86
C PHE A 136 13.53 10.70 9.31
N ILE A 137 13.18 9.72 10.14
CA ILE A 137 13.74 9.51 11.49
C ILE A 137 14.19 8.06 11.59
N GLY A 138 15.51 7.89 11.73
CA GLY A 138 16.21 6.63 11.80
C GLY A 138 16.04 5.85 13.11
N GLY A 139 16.59 4.65 13.07
CA GLY A 139 16.52 3.65 14.12
C GLY A 139 17.70 3.72 15.08
N LEU A 140 18.06 2.56 15.62
CA LEU A 140 19.21 2.40 16.52
C LEU A 140 20.41 1.69 15.87
N ASP A 141 20.34 1.47 14.56
CA ASP A 141 21.34 0.75 13.77
C ASP A 141 21.45 1.44 12.40
N THR A 142 22.48 1.12 11.63
CA THR A 142 22.85 1.80 10.38
C THR A 142 21.68 1.98 9.41
N ASP A 143 21.40 3.23 9.08
CA ASP A 143 20.41 3.63 8.10
C ASP A 143 21.08 4.18 6.82
N GLN A 144 20.50 3.87 5.67
CA GLN A 144 20.90 4.43 4.37
C GLN A 144 19.67 5.06 3.73
N VAL A 145 19.72 6.37 3.53
CA VAL A 145 18.55 7.15 3.14
C VAL A 145 18.88 8.05 1.96
N SER A 146 17.97 8.07 1.00
CA SER A 146 17.90 9.04 -0.10
C SER A 146 16.58 9.78 0.04
N GLY A 147 16.67 11.11 0.18
CA GLY A 147 15.54 12.04 0.24
C GLY A 147 14.82 12.03 -1.10
N GLY A 148 15.49 12.57 -2.12
CA GLY A 148 15.03 12.51 -3.49
C GLY A 148 14.84 13.92 -4.04
N ASN A 149 13.66 14.25 -4.54
CA ASN A 149 13.37 15.62 -4.98
C ASN A 149 12.49 16.32 -3.93
N GLY A 150 12.86 17.52 -3.52
CA GLY A 150 12.10 18.33 -2.55
C GLY A 150 12.97 18.82 -1.41
N ASP A 151 12.41 19.56 -0.47
CA ASP A 151 13.18 20.08 0.67
C ASP A 151 13.09 19.12 1.88
N ASP A 152 14.06 18.19 1.97
CA ASP A 152 14.00 17.03 2.85
C ASP A 152 14.61 17.25 4.25
N ARG A 153 14.14 16.45 5.22
CA ARG A 153 14.66 16.44 6.60
C ARG A 153 15.01 15.03 7.05
N LEU A 154 16.30 14.73 7.11
CA LEU A 154 16.84 13.41 7.42
C LEU A 154 17.51 13.41 8.79
N ALA A 155 17.13 12.48 9.67
CA ALA A 155 17.79 12.27 10.97
C ALA A 155 18.12 10.79 11.15
N GLY A 156 19.41 10.44 11.29
CA GLY A 156 19.90 9.07 11.46
C GLY A 156 19.70 8.51 12.89
N ILE A 157 19.79 9.39 13.89
CA ILE A 157 19.64 9.09 15.32
C ILE A 157 20.86 8.37 15.90
N ALA A 158 21.04 7.07 15.62
CA ALA A 158 22.14 6.28 16.16
C ALA A 158 22.55 5.17 15.20
N GLY A 159 23.83 4.88 15.16
CA GLY A 159 24.41 3.95 14.18
C GLY A 159 25.30 4.72 13.21
N ASP A 160 26.03 4.00 12.35
CA ASP A 160 26.84 4.63 11.31
C ASP A 160 25.95 4.84 10.07
N ASP A 161 25.49 6.07 9.83
CA ASP A 161 24.44 6.35 8.86
C ASP A 161 24.95 6.94 7.54
N VAL A 162 24.17 6.76 6.46
CA VAL A 162 24.37 7.45 5.18
C VAL A 162 23.09 8.19 4.82
N LEU A 163 23.14 9.53 4.85
CA LEU A 163 21.99 10.40 4.61
C LEU A 163 22.26 11.28 3.38
N LEU A 164 21.49 11.08 2.31
CA LEU A 164 21.58 11.85 1.07
C LEU A 164 20.28 12.64 0.92
N GLY A 165 20.37 13.98 0.96
CA GLY A 165 19.22 14.86 0.67
C GLY A 165 18.82 14.81 -0.81
N ASP A 166 19.81 14.66 -1.69
CA ASP A 166 19.66 14.69 -3.14
C ASP A 166 19.31 16.08 -3.69
N ALA A 167 18.12 16.29 -4.27
CA ALA A 167 17.78 17.50 -5.01
C ALA A 167 16.79 18.39 -4.26
N GLY A 168 17.28 19.48 -3.67
CA GLY A 168 16.44 20.47 -3.02
C GLY A 168 17.23 21.35 -2.07
N GLN A 169 16.57 21.86 -1.04
CA GLN A 169 17.23 22.46 0.13
C GLN A 169 17.01 21.57 1.34
N ASP A 170 17.97 20.69 1.58
CA ASP A 170 17.85 19.59 2.51
C ASP A 170 18.55 19.87 3.82
N SER A 171 18.11 19.15 4.85
CA SER A 171 18.80 19.10 6.14
C SER A 171 19.04 17.67 6.59
N ALA A 172 20.27 17.38 7.00
CA ALA A 172 20.68 16.09 7.53
C ALA A 172 21.29 16.22 8.93
N ASN A 173 20.91 15.31 9.81
CA ASN A 173 21.50 15.12 11.12
C ASN A 173 21.88 13.65 11.30
N GLY A 174 23.17 13.34 11.31
CA GLY A 174 23.67 11.97 11.47
C GLY A 174 23.30 11.43 12.83
N GLY A 175 23.78 12.08 13.88
CA GLY A 175 23.45 11.75 15.26
C GLY A 175 24.64 11.09 15.93
N ASP A 176 24.39 9.99 16.64
CA ASP A 176 25.43 9.21 17.31
C ASP A 176 26.02 8.17 16.35
N GLY A 177 27.24 8.36 15.86
CA GLY A 177 27.89 7.40 14.98
C GLY A 177 28.99 8.00 14.13
N THR A 178 29.49 7.21 13.19
CA THR A 178 30.34 7.68 12.08
C THR A 178 29.51 7.81 10.83
N ASP A 179 29.02 9.03 10.58
CA ASP A 179 27.99 9.26 9.57
C ASP A 179 28.56 9.86 8.28
N LYS A 180 27.84 9.66 7.19
CA LYS A 180 28.08 10.34 5.91
C LYS A 180 26.83 11.06 5.50
N CYS A 181 26.92 12.37 5.40
CA CYS A 181 25.78 13.22 5.06
C CYS A 181 26.10 14.10 3.86
N GLU A 182 25.20 14.11 2.89
CA GLU A 182 25.24 14.99 1.72
C GLU A 182 23.90 15.74 1.65
N ALA A 183 23.92 17.01 2.09
CA ALA A 183 22.76 17.92 2.13
C ALA A 183 23.26 19.37 2.26
N GLU A 184 22.39 20.34 2.06
CA GLU A 184 22.69 21.77 2.17
C GLU A 184 22.99 22.18 3.62
N ILE A 185 22.25 21.61 4.58
CA ILE A 185 22.42 21.87 6.01
C ILE A 185 22.73 20.56 6.73
N VAL A 186 23.97 20.42 7.23
CA VAL A 186 24.42 19.21 7.93
C VAL A 186 24.76 19.51 9.39
N THR A 187 24.28 18.66 10.30
CA THR A 187 24.63 18.68 11.73
C THR A 187 25.02 17.28 12.21
N SER A 188 25.93 17.18 13.19
CA SER A 188 26.33 15.89 13.78
C SER A 188 26.63 14.78 12.76
N CYS A 189 27.39 15.09 11.69
CA CYS A 189 27.91 14.09 10.75
C CYS A 189 29.45 14.22 10.70
N PRO A 190 30.17 13.51 11.59
CA PRO A 190 31.60 13.66 11.79
C PRO A 190 32.50 12.99 10.73
#